data_AF-A0A0D5ZC30-F1
#
_entry.id   AF-A0A0D5ZC30-F1
#
_cell.length_a   1.000
_cell.length_b   1.000
_cell.length_c   1.000
_cell.angle_alpha   90.00
_cell.angle_beta   90.00
_cell.angle_gamma   90.00
#
_symmetry.space_group_name_H-M   'P 1'
#
loop_
_entity.id
_entity.type
_entity.pdbx_description
1 polymer ?
#
loop_
_entity_poly.entity_id
_entity_poly.type
_entity_poly.pdbx_seq_one_letter_code
_entity_poly.pdbx_strand_id
1 'polypeptide(L)'
;MKHYSLSNQLHSEADFKLPKYSDTHILNCMLDFQNLAQHQIQLAQMMRDHNQWLNCLILCDRAMFSMAKAIYVHRNQIIPLSISLSMNDLLRLIRSDAEPCLDMVLFMGTVHYLVSGEDEASEETMKQEEVDLLLYKTDSILERLSRRIVANPSKRYPSIFKETSLH
;
A
#
# COMPACT_ATOMS: atom_id res chain seq x y z
N MET A 1 -5.08 14.12 -23.12
CA MET A 1 -4.64 13.45 -21.88
C MET A 1 -3.83 14.45 -21.07
N LYS A 2 -4.32 14.85 -19.88
CA LYS A 2 -3.59 15.77 -18.99
C LYS A 2 -2.98 14.94 -17.87
N HIS A 3 -1.65 14.95 -17.79
CA HIS A 3 -0.90 14.41 -16.65
C HIS A 3 -1.07 15.37 -15.47
N TYR A 4 -1.69 14.91 -14.39
CA TYR A 4 -1.72 15.68 -13.14
C TYR A 4 -0.47 15.32 -12.33
N SER A 5 0.58 16.13 -12.49
CA SER A 5 1.69 16.19 -11.55
C SER A 5 1.27 17.09 -10.41
N LEU A 6 1.14 16.55 -9.20
CA LEU A 6 0.76 17.31 -8.00
C LEU A 6 2.03 17.92 -7.40
N SER A 7 2.39 19.13 -7.85
CA SER A 7 3.26 20.02 -7.10
C SER A 7 2.44 21.17 -6.50
N ASN A 8 2.53 21.29 -5.17
CA ASN A 8 2.23 22.46 -4.34
C ASN A 8 0.88 23.16 -4.53
N GLN A 9 -0.24 22.52 -4.18
CA GLN A 9 -1.42 23.24 -3.68
C GLN A 9 -2.14 22.44 -2.59
N LEU A 10 -1.78 22.70 -1.33
CA LEU A 10 -2.76 22.65 -0.24
C LEU A 10 -3.79 23.73 -0.56
N HIS A 11 -4.96 23.31 -1.02
CA HIS A 11 -6.00 24.16 -1.61
C HIS A 11 -6.47 25.29 -0.69
N SER A 12 -6.36 26.52 -1.19
CA SER A 12 -7.32 27.59 -0.97
C SER A 12 -8.21 27.67 -2.22
N GLU A 13 -9.49 27.34 -2.03
CA GLU A 13 -10.71 27.71 -2.76
C GLU A 13 -10.70 27.84 -4.30
N ALA A 14 -11.37 26.89 -4.96
CA ALA A 14 -12.38 27.17 -6.00
C ALA A 14 -13.22 25.90 -6.28
N ASP A 15 -14.39 25.82 -5.65
CA ASP A 15 -15.65 25.19 -6.13
C ASP A 15 -15.63 23.93 -7.03
N PHE A 16 -14.80 22.92 -6.72
CA PHE A 16 -15.13 21.54 -7.11
C PHE A 16 -15.99 20.90 -6.02
N LYS A 17 -17.32 21.00 -6.17
CA LYS A 17 -18.25 20.15 -5.40
C LYS A 17 -18.07 18.70 -5.84
N LEU A 18 -17.05 18.03 -5.31
CA LEU A 18 -16.94 16.58 -5.38
C LEU A 18 -18.21 15.97 -4.76
N PRO A 19 -18.77 14.89 -5.33
CA PRO A 19 -19.94 14.26 -4.76
C PRO A 19 -19.64 13.85 -3.32
N LYS A 20 -20.46 14.29 -2.36
CA LYS A 20 -20.50 13.69 -1.03
C LYS A 20 -21.11 12.30 -1.19
N TYR A 21 -20.25 11.29 -1.32
CA TYR A 21 -20.68 9.90 -1.38
C TYR A 21 -21.22 9.46 -0.02
N SER A 22 -22.19 8.54 0.01
CA SER A 22 -22.64 7.92 1.25
C SER A 22 -21.51 7.10 1.89
N ASP A 23 -21.55 6.93 3.21
CA ASP A 23 -20.57 6.15 3.97
C ASP A 23 -20.36 4.74 3.39
N THR A 24 -21.41 4.15 2.81
CA THR A 24 -21.35 2.83 2.15
C THR A 24 -20.46 2.82 0.91
N HIS A 25 -20.49 3.86 0.08
CA HIS A 25 -19.65 3.92 -1.13
C HIS A 25 -18.17 4.16 -0.78
N ILE A 26 -17.89 5.01 0.22
CA ILE A 26 -16.54 5.20 0.75
C ILE A 26 -16.00 3.89 1.31
N LEU A 27 -16.81 3.20 2.14
CA LEU A 27 -16.46 1.91 2.71
C LEU A 27 -16.16 0.87 1.63
N ASN A 28 -17.01 0.76 0.61
CA ASN A 28 -16.79 -0.20 -0.47
C ASN A 28 -15.50 0.11 -1.25
N CYS A 29 -15.26 1.38 -1.62
CA CYS A 29 -14.04 1.77 -2.33
C CYS A 29 -12.77 1.49 -1.51
N MET A 30 -12.81 1.76 -0.20
CA MET A 30 -11.72 1.42 0.72
C MET A 30 -11.48 -0.11 0.76
N LEU A 31 -12.54 -0.90 0.87
CA LEU A 31 -12.45 -2.36 0.87
C LEU A 31 -11.95 -2.91 -0.47
N ASP A 32 -12.32 -2.31 -1.61
CA ASP A 32 -11.83 -2.70 -2.92
C ASP A 32 -10.30 -2.55 -3.01
N PHE A 33 -9.75 -1.45 -2.49
CA PHE A 33 -8.30 -1.26 -2.43
C PHE A 33 -7.60 -2.22 -1.47
N GLN A 34 -8.23 -2.55 -0.32
CA GLN A 34 -7.73 -3.61 0.56
C GLN A 34 -7.72 -4.98 -0.12
N ASN A 35 -8.80 -5.34 -0.81
CA ASN A 35 -8.90 -6.59 -1.55
C ASN A 35 -7.86 -6.63 -2.67
N LEU A 36 -7.61 -5.53 -3.36
CA LEU A 36 -6.56 -5.43 -4.36
C LEU A 36 -5.17 -5.68 -3.75
N ALA A 37 -4.87 -5.07 -2.59
CA ALA A 37 -3.62 -5.32 -1.88
C ALA A 37 -3.47 -6.79 -1.47
N GLN A 38 -4.57 -7.43 -1.05
CA GLN A 38 -4.60 -8.86 -0.72
C GLN A 38 -4.28 -9.74 -1.93
N HIS A 39 -4.95 -9.53 -3.07
CA HIS A 39 -4.68 -10.29 -4.28
C HIS A 39 -3.23 -10.11 -4.76
N GLN A 40 -2.69 -8.90 -4.64
CA GLN A 40 -1.32 -8.60 -5.02
C GLN A 40 -0.31 -9.35 -4.15
N ILE A 41 -0.51 -9.43 -2.82
CA ILE A 41 0.41 -10.18 -1.95
C ILE A 41 0.31 -11.70 -2.19
N GLN A 42 -0.89 -12.22 -2.49
CA GLN A 42 -1.09 -13.64 -2.79
C GLN A 42 -0.37 -14.00 -4.10
N LEU A 43 -0.47 -13.13 -5.11
CA LEU A 43 0.28 -13.30 -6.34
C LEU A 43 1.79 -13.16 -6.12
N ALA A 44 2.23 -12.25 -5.23
CA ALA A 44 3.64 -12.11 -4.88
C ALA A 44 4.21 -13.39 -4.25
N GLN A 45 3.44 -14.04 -3.39
CA GLN A 45 3.80 -15.35 -2.83
C GLN A 45 3.96 -16.40 -3.93
N MET A 46 3.02 -16.47 -4.87
CA MET A 46 3.13 -17.38 -6.02
C MET A 46 4.37 -17.08 -6.88
N MET A 47 4.69 -15.80 -7.11
CA MET A 47 5.90 -15.42 -7.84
C MET A 47 7.17 -15.89 -7.11
N ARG A 48 7.22 -15.72 -5.79
CA ARG A 48 8.31 -16.23 -4.95
C ARG A 48 8.46 -17.74 -5.06
N ASP A 49 7.35 -18.50 -5.04
CA ASP A 49 7.39 -19.97 -5.17
C ASP A 49 7.94 -20.45 -6.53
N HIS A 50 7.89 -19.59 -7.55
CA HIS A 50 8.44 -19.85 -8.88
C HIS A 50 9.79 -19.14 -9.12
N ASN A 51 10.46 -18.67 -8.06
CA ASN A 51 11.74 -17.94 -8.11
C ASN A 51 11.70 -16.67 -8.98
N GLN A 52 10.51 -16.07 -9.16
CA GLN A 52 10.30 -14.83 -9.90
C GLN A 52 10.48 -13.62 -8.95
N TRP A 53 11.70 -13.45 -8.43
CA TRP A 53 12.02 -12.49 -7.34
C TRP A 53 11.62 -11.05 -7.66
N LEU A 54 11.97 -10.56 -8.85
CA LEU A 54 11.62 -9.20 -9.27
C LEU A 54 10.09 -9.00 -9.35
N ASN A 55 9.36 -9.98 -9.86
CA ASN A 55 7.89 -9.92 -9.90
C ASN A 55 7.30 -9.93 -8.48
N CYS A 56 7.89 -10.70 -7.57
CA CYS A 56 7.52 -10.66 -6.15
C CYS A 56 7.71 -9.25 -5.56
N LEU A 57 8.86 -8.62 -5.82
CA LEU A 57 9.18 -7.26 -5.39
C LEU A 57 8.19 -6.21 -5.93
N ILE A 58 7.93 -6.23 -7.24
CA ILE A 58 6.96 -5.34 -7.89
C ILE A 58 5.56 -5.48 -7.28
N LEU A 59 5.14 -6.72 -6.99
CA LEU A 59 3.81 -6.96 -6.42
C LEU A 59 3.73 -6.52 -4.96
N CYS A 60 4.80 -6.65 -4.18
CA CYS A 60 4.88 -6.11 -2.82
C CYS A 60 4.73 -4.59 -2.80
N ASP A 61 5.45 -3.88 -3.69
CA ASP A 61 5.31 -2.42 -3.85
C ASP A 61 3.87 -2.03 -4.19
N ARG A 62 3.27 -2.69 -5.19
CA ARG A 62 1.89 -2.42 -5.59
C ARG A 62 0.88 -2.68 -4.49
N ALA A 63 1.04 -3.75 -3.70
CA ALA A 63 0.17 -4.06 -2.58
C ALA A 63 0.18 -2.94 -1.54
N MET A 64 1.37 -2.45 -1.21
CA MET A 64 1.59 -1.34 -0.30
C MET A 64 0.94 -0.04 -0.79
N PHE A 65 1.08 0.29 -2.09
CA PHE A 65 0.39 1.43 -2.69
C PHE A 65 -1.13 1.27 -2.71
N SER A 66 -1.65 0.08 -2.99
CA SER A 66 -3.09 -0.20 -2.93
C SER A 66 -3.64 0.04 -1.53
N MET A 67 -2.97 -0.42 -0.48
CA MET A 67 -3.37 -0.12 0.89
C MET A 67 -3.27 1.38 1.22
N ALA A 68 -2.25 2.08 0.73
CA ALA A 68 -2.15 3.53 0.91
C ALA A 68 -3.32 4.28 0.24
N LYS A 69 -3.82 3.79 -0.90
CA LYS A 69 -5.04 4.33 -1.54
C LYS A 69 -6.27 4.11 -0.66
N ALA A 70 -6.40 2.96 0.01
CA ALA A 70 -7.47 2.71 0.99
C ALA A 70 -7.42 3.73 2.14
N ILE A 71 -6.22 4.00 2.67
CA ILE A 71 -6.01 5.03 3.71
C ILE A 71 -6.37 6.42 3.21
N TYR A 72 -5.98 6.75 1.98
CA TYR A 72 -6.30 8.04 1.37
C TYR A 72 -7.81 8.25 1.28
N VAL A 73 -8.56 7.27 0.78
CA VAL A 73 -10.03 7.30 0.70
C VAL A 73 -10.64 7.46 2.09
N HIS A 74 -10.17 6.69 3.08
CA HIS A 74 -10.64 6.77 4.46
C HIS A 74 -10.35 8.14 5.11
N ARG A 75 -9.15 8.70 4.94
CA ARG A 75 -8.78 9.98 5.59
C ARG A 75 -9.51 11.16 4.97
N ASN A 76 -9.68 11.15 3.65
CA ASN A 76 -10.24 12.29 2.92
C ASN A 76 -11.73 12.17 2.67
N GLN A 77 -12.34 10.99 2.88
CA GLN A 77 -13.76 10.72 2.65
C GLN A 77 -14.19 11.05 1.21
N ILE A 78 -13.33 10.72 0.24
CA ILE A 78 -13.57 10.93 -1.20
C ILE A 78 -13.29 9.68 -2.02
N ILE A 79 -14.02 9.52 -3.12
CA ILE A 79 -13.75 8.51 -4.16
C ILE A 79 -13.14 9.22 -5.36
N PRO A 80 -11.82 9.09 -5.60
CA PRO A 80 -11.17 9.79 -6.69
C PRO A 80 -11.46 9.09 -8.01
N LEU A 81 -11.65 9.86 -9.09
CA LEU A 81 -11.75 9.33 -10.45
C LEU A 81 -10.46 8.62 -10.88
N SER A 82 -9.31 9.11 -10.39
CA SER A 82 -8.01 8.45 -10.49
C SER A 82 -7.19 8.75 -9.24
N ILE A 83 -6.44 7.76 -8.75
CA ILE A 83 -5.49 7.95 -7.66
C ILE A 83 -4.09 7.62 -8.16
N SER A 84 -3.27 8.67 -8.30
CA SER A 84 -1.83 8.57 -8.48
C SER A 84 -1.16 9.11 -7.22
N LEU A 85 -0.65 8.21 -6.38
CA LEU A 85 0.14 8.58 -5.22
C LEU A 85 1.61 8.57 -5.63
N SER A 86 2.34 9.63 -5.30
CA SER A 86 3.80 9.57 -5.27
C SER A 86 4.28 8.87 -3.99
N MET A 87 5.55 8.49 -3.95
CA MET A 87 6.17 8.00 -2.72
C MET A 87 6.04 9.01 -1.57
N ASN A 88 6.20 10.31 -1.85
CA ASN A 88 6.06 11.36 -0.85
C ASN A 88 4.63 11.45 -0.27
N ASP A 89 3.61 11.25 -1.10
CA ASP A 89 2.22 11.21 -0.65
C ASP A 89 1.99 10.01 0.26
N LEU A 90 2.56 8.86 -0.11
CA LEU A 90 2.49 7.62 0.67
C LEU A 90 3.14 7.77 2.04
N LEU A 91 4.33 8.38 2.13
CA LEU A 91 5.01 8.65 3.40
C LEU A 91 4.17 9.54 4.32
N ARG A 92 3.53 10.58 3.78
CA ARG A 92 2.63 11.47 4.54
C ARG A 92 1.35 10.77 4.99
N LEU A 93 0.81 9.88 4.16
CA LEU A 93 -0.39 9.11 4.48
C LEU A 93 -0.15 8.05 5.56
N ILE A 94 1.05 7.47 5.62
CA ILE A 94 1.35 6.37 6.53
C ILE A 94 1.88 6.87 7.86
N ARG A 95 2.55 8.02 7.84
CA ARG A 95 2.86 8.76 9.06
C ARG A 95 1.56 9.12 9.77
N SER A 96 1.53 8.85 11.07
CA SER A 96 0.49 9.28 11.99
C SER A 96 1.19 9.85 13.21
N ASP A 97 0.63 10.92 13.79
CA ASP A 97 1.17 11.55 14.99
C ASP A 97 1.12 10.62 16.22
N ALA A 98 0.25 9.60 16.19
CA ALA A 98 0.09 8.63 17.27
C ALA A 98 1.07 7.43 17.20
N GLU A 99 1.59 7.10 16.02
CA GLU A 99 2.58 6.02 15.82
C GLU A 99 3.58 6.44 14.73
N PRO A 100 4.77 6.94 15.10
CA PRO A 100 5.83 7.23 14.13
C PRO A 100 6.36 5.91 13.54
N CYS A 101 5.76 5.50 12.42
CA CYS A 101 6.12 4.28 11.69
C CYS A 101 7.29 4.51 10.73
N LEU A 102 8.40 5.02 11.27
CA LEU A 102 9.60 5.28 10.48
C LEU A 102 10.13 3.99 9.85
N ASP A 103 10.02 2.87 10.55
CA ASP A 103 10.34 1.53 10.06
C ASP A 103 9.56 1.16 8.78
N MET A 104 8.24 1.36 8.79
CA MET A 104 7.40 1.10 7.62
C MET A 104 7.73 2.06 6.48
N VAL A 105 7.82 3.35 6.78
CA VAL A 105 8.12 4.44 5.84
C VAL A 105 9.44 4.17 5.12
N LEU A 106 10.48 3.79 5.85
CA LEU A 106 11.78 3.40 5.28
C LEU A 106 11.65 2.14 4.43
N PHE A 107 11.01 1.08 4.94
CA PHE A 107 10.85 -0.16 4.20
C PHE A 107 10.11 0.03 2.86
N MET A 108 9.00 0.76 2.88
CA MET A 108 8.22 1.08 1.70
C MET A 108 9.04 1.92 0.70
N GLY A 109 9.80 2.90 1.19
CA GLY A 109 10.67 3.72 0.36
C GLY A 109 11.78 2.90 -0.30
N THR A 110 12.41 1.99 0.44
CA THR A 110 13.43 1.08 -0.10
C THR A 110 12.84 0.17 -1.17
N VAL A 111 11.70 -0.48 -0.92
CA VAL A 111 11.05 -1.35 -1.92
C VAL A 111 10.68 -0.58 -3.18
N HIS A 112 10.09 0.62 -3.03
CA HIS A 112 9.71 1.45 -4.17
C HIS A 112 10.92 1.89 -5.01
N TYR A 113 12.02 2.28 -4.35
CA TYR A 113 13.27 2.62 -5.02
C TYR A 113 13.83 1.43 -5.81
N LEU A 114 13.88 0.24 -5.21
CA LEU A 114 14.36 -0.98 -5.88
C LEU A 114 13.50 -1.33 -7.12
N VAL A 115 12.18 -1.12 -7.05
CA VAL A 115 11.26 -1.33 -8.20
C VAL A 115 11.42 -0.28 -9.29
N SER A 116 11.78 0.96 -8.92
CA SER A 116 11.86 2.08 -9.87
C SER A 116 13.09 2.00 -10.78
N GLY A 117 14.04 1.10 -10.48
CA GLY A 117 15.17 0.78 -11.37
C GLY A 117 16.11 1.96 -11.61
N GLU A 118 16.20 2.90 -10.66
CA GLU A 118 17.03 4.11 -10.78
C GLU A 118 18.54 3.81 -10.69
N ASP A 119 18.95 2.56 -10.41
CA ASP A 119 20.36 2.13 -10.38
C ASP A 119 20.56 0.71 -10.96
N GLU A 120 21.78 0.47 -11.46
CA GLU A 120 22.29 -0.84 -11.95
C GLU A 120 22.25 -1.96 -10.88
N ALA A 121 21.95 -1.63 -9.63
CA ALA A 121 21.72 -2.57 -8.53
C ALA A 121 20.56 -3.55 -8.77
N SER A 122 19.70 -3.29 -9.76
CA SER A 122 18.62 -4.19 -10.19
C SER A 122 19.10 -5.48 -10.88
N GLU A 123 20.38 -5.59 -11.22
CA GLU A 123 20.98 -6.82 -11.79
C GLU A 123 21.44 -7.83 -10.73
N GLU A 124 21.53 -7.44 -9.46
CA GLU A 124 21.94 -8.35 -8.40
C GLU A 124 20.79 -9.33 -8.07
N THR A 125 21.08 -10.62 -8.13
CA THR A 125 20.08 -11.67 -7.88
C THR A 125 19.72 -11.70 -6.40
N MET A 126 18.49 -11.29 -6.07
CA MET A 126 17.97 -11.38 -4.70
C MET A 126 18.01 -12.82 -4.19
N LYS A 127 18.44 -13.00 -2.93
CA LYS A 127 18.40 -14.31 -2.27
C LYS A 127 16.97 -14.62 -1.84
N GLN A 128 16.65 -15.92 -1.79
CA GLN A 128 15.34 -16.39 -1.35
C GLN A 128 14.96 -15.85 0.05
N GLU A 129 15.89 -15.86 0.99
CA GLU A 129 15.70 -15.37 2.36
C GLU A 129 15.30 -13.88 2.40
N GLU A 130 15.86 -13.07 1.50
CA GLU A 130 15.55 -11.64 1.40
C GLU A 130 14.13 -11.43 0.85
N VAL A 131 13.70 -12.26 -0.09
CA VAL A 131 12.34 -12.21 -0.64
C VAL A 131 11.30 -12.76 0.35
N ASP A 132 11.65 -13.78 1.13
CA ASP A 132 10.83 -14.26 2.23
C ASP A 132 10.62 -13.16 3.28
N LEU A 133 11.69 -12.44 3.65
CA LEU A 133 11.61 -11.30 4.55
C LEU A 133 10.79 -10.14 3.96
N LEU A 134 10.96 -9.86 2.66
CA LEU A 134 10.17 -8.86 1.94
C LEU A 134 8.67 -9.17 2.02
N LEU A 135 8.27 -10.40 1.71
CA LEU A 135 6.88 -10.83 1.75
C LEU A 135 6.31 -10.71 3.16
N TYR A 136 7.02 -11.23 4.16
CA TYR A 136 6.60 -11.18 5.55
C TYR A 136 6.42 -9.74 6.05
N LYS A 137 7.39 -8.86 5.79
CA LYS A 137 7.31 -7.45 6.19
C LYS A 137 6.19 -6.72 5.47
N THR A 138 5.99 -7.00 4.17
CA THR A 138 4.91 -6.40 3.40
C THR A 138 3.55 -6.79 3.97
N ASP A 139 3.31 -8.07 4.21
CA ASP A 139 2.06 -8.57 4.80
C ASP A 139 1.79 -7.96 6.20
N SER A 140 2.81 -7.90 7.06
CA SER A 140 2.69 -7.26 8.38
C SER A 140 2.34 -5.76 8.28
N ILE A 141 2.92 -5.03 7.32
CA ILE A 141 2.55 -3.63 7.06
C ILE A 141 1.10 -3.52 6.61
N LEU A 142 0.65 -4.37 5.69
CA LEU A 142 -0.73 -4.37 5.21
C LEU A 142 -1.74 -4.63 6.34
N GLU A 143 -1.44 -5.57 7.23
CA GLU A 143 -2.24 -5.86 8.41
C GLU A 143 -2.28 -4.68 9.40
N ARG A 144 -1.11 -4.10 9.73
CA ARG A 144 -1.02 -2.93 10.62
C ARG A 144 -1.78 -1.73 10.06
N LEU A 145 -1.67 -1.48 8.75
CA LEU A 145 -2.38 -0.38 8.09
C LEU A 145 -3.89 -0.63 8.02
N SER A 146 -4.33 -1.86 7.75
CA SER A 146 -5.75 -2.20 7.72
C SER A 146 -6.45 -1.97 9.08
N ARG A 147 -5.76 -2.28 10.19
CA ARG A 147 -6.27 -2.01 11.55
C ARG A 147 -6.57 -0.53 11.81
N ARG A 148 -5.92 0.39 11.09
CA ARG A 148 -6.13 1.84 11.23
C ARG A 148 -7.37 2.36 10.53
N ILE A 149 -7.87 1.62 9.52
CA ILE A 149 -8.96 2.09 8.65
C ILE A 149 -10.23 1.24 8.77
N VAL A 150 -10.14 0.02 9.31
CA VAL A 150 -11.29 -0.85 9.54
C VAL A 150 -11.42 -1.25 11.01
N ALA A 151 -12.46 -0.73 11.66
CA ALA A 151 -12.77 -1.08 13.05
C ALA A 151 -13.20 -2.55 13.20
N ASN A 152 -14.04 -3.06 12.30
CA ASN A 152 -14.54 -4.44 12.35
C ASN A 152 -13.44 -5.45 11.95
N PRO A 153 -12.98 -6.33 12.85
CA PRO A 153 -11.94 -7.32 12.54
C PRO A 153 -12.25 -8.22 11.34
N SER A 154 -13.52 -8.57 11.10
CA SER A 154 -13.89 -9.48 10.00
C SER A 154 -13.76 -8.86 8.61
N LYS A 155 -13.59 -7.53 8.52
CA LYS A 155 -13.39 -6.78 7.28
C LYS A 155 -11.96 -6.29 7.12
N ARG A 156 -11.08 -6.60 8.07
CA ARG A 156 -9.66 -6.27 7.98
C ARG A 156 -8.99 -7.15 6.96
N TYR A 157 -7.86 -6.67 6.47
CA TYR A 157 -6.94 -7.42 5.64
C TYR A 157 -6.59 -8.74 6.35
N PRO A 158 -6.87 -9.89 5.73
CA PRO A 158 -6.50 -11.19 6.29
C PRO A 158 -5.06 -11.49 5.90
N SER A 159 -4.14 -11.42 6.88
CA SER A 159 -2.74 -11.77 6.68
C SER A 159 -2.60 -13.16 6.04
N ILE A 160 -1.68 -13.28 5.07
CA ILE A 160 -1.34 -14.55 4.43
C ILE A 160 -0.41 -15.40 5.32
N PHE A 161 0.24 -14.77 6.30
CA PHE A 161 1.03 -15.44 7.34
C PHE A 161 0.21 -15.50 8.63
N LYS A 162 -0.52 -16.60 8.83
CA LYS A 162 -1.20 -16.82 10.11
C LYS A 162 -0.16 -16.91 11.22
N GLU A 163 -0.37 -16.19 12.31
CA GLU A 163 0.37 -16.41 13.56
C GLU A 163 0.32 -17.92 13.85
N THR A 164 1.48 -18.56 13.78
CA THR A 164 1.62 -19.91 14.32
C THR A 164 1.40 -19.73 15.80
N SER A 165 0.24 -20.15 16.29
CA SER A 165 -0.02 -20.25 17.73
C SER A 165 1.02 -21.24 18.25
N LEU A 166 2.13 -20.71 18.78
CA LEU A 166 3.08 -21.47 19.57
C LEU A 166 2.31 -21.89 20.82
N HIS A 167 1.75 -23.09 20.78
CA HIS A 167 1.29 -23.85 21.94
C HIS A 167 2.37 -24.82 22.36
#